data_AF-A0A9Q0QHH8-F1
#
_entry.id   AF-A0A9Q0QHH8-F1
#
_cell.length_a   1.000
_cell.length_b   1.000
_cell.length_c   1.000
_cell.angle_alpha   90.00
_cell.angle_beta   90.00
_cell.angle_gamma   90.00
#
_symmetry.space_group_name_H-M   'P 1'
#
loop_
_entity.id
_entity.type
_entity.pdbx_description
1 polymer ?
#
loop_
_entity_poly.entity_id
_entity_poly.type
_entity_poly.pdbx_seq_one_letter_code
_entity_poly.pdbx_strand_id
1 'polypeptide(L)' 'MSEQFNQELSLTGKIPSGLFNAMFEFSSCWQKDAANTKTLSFDGVFITLYTVALEKSQMVLRDHVKKAVPSTWDPAALAK' A
#
# COMPACT_ATOMS: atom_id res chain seq x y z
N MET A 1 -6.60 9.68 -6.95
CA MET A 1 -5.45 9.87 -6.06
C MET A 1 -4.82 8.54 -5.66
N SER A 2 -5.49 7.67 -4.89
CA SER A 2 -4.96 6.32 -4.57
C SER A 2 -4.54 5.52 -5.81
N GLU A 3 -5.32 5.60 -6.88
CA GLU A 3 -5.02 4.98 -8.17
C GLU A 3 -3.71 5.46 -8.80
N GLN A 4 -3.33 6.73 -8.62
CA GLN A 4 -2.06 7.28 -9.13
C GLN A 4 -0.87 6.68 -8.37
N PHE A 5 -0.94 6.64 -7.03
CA PHE A 5 0.06 5.97 -6.20
C PHE A 5 0.18 4.48 -6.54
N ASN A 6 -0.93 3.82 -6.87
CA ASN A 6 -0.91 2.43 -7.28
C ASN A 6 -0.20 2.25 -8.63
N GLN A 7 -0.46 3.12 -9.61
CA GLN A 7 0.20 3.08 -10.92
C GLN A 7 1.71 3.27 -10.80
N GLU A 8 2.18 4.16 -9.92
CA GLU A 8 3.62 4.32 -9.62
C GLU A 8 4.25 3.05 -9.04
N LEU A 9 3.46 2.23 -8.35
CA LEU A 9 3.87 0.92 -7.82
C LEU A 9 3.60 -0.26 -8.77
N SER A 10 3.18 0.00 -10.02
CA SER A 10 2.73 -1.03 -10.96
C SER A 10 1.56 -1.89 -10.44
N LEU A 11 0.74 -1.34 -9.54
CA LEU A 11 -0.48 -1.93 -9.02
C LEU A 11 -1.69 -1.40 -9.79
N THR A 12 -2.72 -2.23 -9.97
CA THR A 12 -3.96 -1.84 -10.62
C THR A 12 -5.08 -1.60 -9.60
N GLY A 13 -6.03 -0.74 -9.95
CA GLY A 13 -7.23 -0.48 -9.15
C GLY A 13 -7.12 0.67 -8.15
N LYS A 14 -8.18 0.83 -7.35
CA LYS A 14 -8.44 2.03 -6.54
C LYS A 14 -8.26 1.84 -5.04
N ILE A 15 -8.01 0.61 -4.59
CA ILE A 15 -7.75 0.31 -3.17
C ILE A 15 -6.45 1.01 -2.78
N PRO A 16 -6.43 1.85 -1.72
CA PRO A 16 -5.22 2.51 -1.27
C PRO A 16 -4.09 1.53 -0.98
N SER A 17 -2.93 1.75 -1.61
CA SER A 17 -1.71 1.02 -1.27
C SER A 17 -1.22 1.39 0.13
N GLY A 18 -0.35 0.54 0.70
CA GLY A 18 0.32 0.87 1.97
C GLY A 18 1.10 2.18 1.91
N LEU A 19 1.70 2.51 0.75
CA LEU A 19 2.39 3.79 0.53
C LEU A 19 1.43 4.98 0.66
N PHE A 20 0.27 4.90 -0.01
CA PHE A 20 -0.77 5.92 0.12
C PHE A 20 -1.23 6.07 1.57
N ASN A 21 -1.51 4.94 2.23
CA ASN A 21 -1.99 4.95 3.62
C ASN A 21 -0.96 5.59 4.56
N ALA A 22 0.33 5.26 4.40
CA ALA A 22 1.40 5.86 5.20
C ALA A 22 1.53 7.36 4.94
N MET A 23 1.40 7.81 3.69
CA MET A 23 1.53 9.23 3.35
C MET A 23 0.41 10.10 3.94
N PHE A 24 -0.81 9.57 4.04
CA PHE A 24 -1.97 10.30 4.55
C PHE A 24 -2.42 9.87 5.95
N GLU A 25 -1.57 9.12 6.67
CA GLU A 25 -1.83 8.63 8.03
C GLU A 25 -3.11 7.77 8.17
N PHE A 26 -3.48 7.04 7.12
CA PHE A 26 -4.58 6.07 7.18
C PHE A 26 -4.09 4.84 7.95
N SER A 27 -4.52 4.70 9.19
CA SER A 27 -4.05 3.68 10.13
C SER A 27 -5.14 2.66 10.48
N SER A 28 -6.39 2.92 10.10
CA SER A 28 -7.51 2.02 10.32
C SER A 28 -7.91 1.29 9.03
N CYS A 29 -9.16 0.85 8.92
CA CYS A 29 -9.66 0.44 7.62
C CYS A 29 -9.80 1.68 6.72
N TRP A 30 -9.16 1.65 5.55
CA TRP A 30 -9.08 2.79 4.65
C TRP A 30 -10.44 3.42 4.31
N GLN A 31 -11.52 2.64 4.32
CA GLN A 31 -12.89 3.14 4.10
C GLN A 31 -13.34 4.14 5.17
N LYS A 32 -13.00 3.91 6.45
CA LYS A 32 -13.37 4.81 7.57
C LYS A 32 -12.54 6.09 7.51
N ASP A 33 -11.24 5.95 7.29
CA ASP A 33 -10.32 7.10 7.21
C ASP A 33 -10.69 7.98 6.00
N ALA A 34 -10.99 7.37 4.85
CA ALA A 34 -11.48 8.08 3.67
C ALA A 34 -12.81 8.80 3.93
N ALA A 35 -13.76 8.19 4.64
CA ALA A 35 -15.05 8.81 4.96
C ALA A 35 -14.93 10.03 5.89
N ASN A 36 -13.95 10.02 6.80
CA ASN A 36 -13.69 11.13 7.71
C ASN A 36 -12.83 12.25 7.08
N THR A 37 -12.21 11.97 5.94
CA THR A 37 -11.32 12.92 5.26
C THR A 37 -12.11 13.82 4.32
N LYS A 38 -12.28 15.09 4.70
CA LYS A 38 -13.07 16.07 3.92
C LYS A 38 -12.40 16.46 2.60
N THR A 39 -11.09 16.65 2.63
CA THR A 39 -10.29 17.07 1.48
C THR A 39 -8.88 16.52 1.61
N LEU A 40 -8.40 15.84 0.58
CA LEU A 40 -6.98 15.61 0.34
C LEU A 40 -6.59 16.48 -0.83
N SER A 41 -5.99 17.63 -0.56
CA SER A 41 -5.37 18.46 -1.59
C SER A 41 -3.88 18.24 -1.53
N PHE A 42 -3.32 17.77 -2.64
CA PHE A 42 -1.88 17.63 -2.81
C PHE A 42 -1.45 18.58 -3.94
N ASP A 43 -0.94 19.75 -3.56
CA ASP A 43 -0.21 20.64 -4.47
C ASP A 43 1.26 20.56 -4.08
N GLY A 44 1.99 19.67 -4.73
CA GLY A 44 3.39 19.40 -4.41
C GLY A 44 4.15 18.89 -5.62
N VAL A 45 5.45 19.20 -5.67
CA VAL A 45 6.38 18.69 -6.67
C VAL A 45 7.23 17.60 -6.01
N PHE A 46 7.22 16.40 -6.58
CA PHE A 46 8.14 15.35 -6.20
C PHE A 46 9.40 15.45 -7.06
N ILE A 47 10.55 15.59 -6.41
CA ILE A 47 11.86 15.56 -7.08
C ILE A 47 12.55 14.26 -6.70
N THR A 48 12.61 13.32 -7.64
CA THR A 48 13.34 12.06 -7.47
C THR A 48 14.84 12.32 -7.55
N LEU A 49 15.57 12.14 -6.45
CA LEU A 49 17.03 12.33 -6.42
C LEU A 49 17.79 11.11 -6.96
N TYR A 50 17.32 9.90 -6.64
CA TYR A 50 17.85 8.64 -7.16
C TYR A 50 16.76 7.56 -7.09
N THR A 51 16.83 6.60 -8.00
CA THR A 51 15.95 5.43 -8.02
C THR A 51 16.76 4.20 -7.62
N VAL A 52 16.32 3.49 -6.59
CA VAL A 52 16.87 2.18 -6.25
C VAL A 52 16.01 1.13 -6.95
N ALA A 53 16.57 0.49 -7.96
CA ALA A 53 15.94 -0.66 -8.59
C ALA A 53 16.57 -1.93 -8.02
N LEU A 54 15.74 -2.80 -7.45
CA LEU A 54 16.13 -4.19 -7.27
C LEU A 54 16.07 -4.86 -8.63
N GLU A 55 17.20 -5.38 -9.10
CA GLU A 55 17.21 -6.24 -10.28
C GLU A 55 16.21 -7.38 -10.05
N LYS A 56 15.42 -7.75 -11.08
CA LYS A 56 14.42 -8.83 -11.05
C LYS A 56 15.09 -10.17 -10.71
N SER A 57 15.39 -10.32 -9.43
CA SER A 57 15.91 -11.50 -8.80
C SER A 57 14.70 -12.36 -8.45
N GLN A 58 14.84 -13.67 -8.43
CA GLN A 58 13.80 -14.55 -7.90
C GLN A 58 13.66 -14.31 -6.38
N MET A 59 12.94 -13.25 -6.01
CA MET A 59 12.63 -12.91 -4.63
C MET A 59 11.62 -13.93 -4.11
N VAL A 60 12.14 -14.95 -3.43
CA VAL A 60 11.32 -15.93 -2.74
C VAL A 60 11.00 -15.44 -1.34
N LEU A 61 9.74 -15.53 -0.93
CA LEU A 61 9.38 -15.35 0.48
C LEU A 61 10.13 -16.39 1.32
N ARG A 62 10.66 -15.98 2.47
CA ARG A 62 11.26 -16.93 3.42
C ARG A 62 10.19 -17.91 3.92
N ASP A 63 10.59 -19.14 4.24
CA ASP A 63 9.63 -20.18 4.61
C ASP A 63 8.79 -19.85 5.84
N HIS A 64 9.36 -19.14 6.82
CA HIS A 64 8.59 -18.69 7.97
C HIS A 64 7.50 -17.67 7.59
N VAL A 65 7.77 -16.80 6.60
CA VAL A 65 6.78 -15.84 6.09
C VAL A 65 5.68 -16.59 5.36
N LYS A 66 6.03 -17.54 4.48
CA LYS A 66 5.04 -18.38 3.79
C LYS A 66 4.12 -19.11 4.77
N LYS A 67 4.67 -19.66 5.84
CA LYS A 67 3.90 -20.34 6.90
C LYS A 67 3.03 -19.39 7.73
N ALA A 68 3.42 -18.14 7.85
CA ALA A 68 2.64 -17.11 8.53
C ALA A 68 1.47 -16.59 7.68
N VAL A 69 1.52 -16.75 6.35
CA VAL A 69 0.38 -16.43 5.48
C VAL A 69 -0.69 -17.50 5.68
N PRO A 70 -1.90 -17.14 6.15
CA PRO A 70 -2.97 -18.12 6.30
C PRO A 70 -3.39 -18.68 4.94
N SER A 71 -3.71 -19.97 4.91
CA SER A 71 -4.17 -20.67 3.69
C SER A 71 -5.51 -20.15 3.16
N THR A 72 -6.25 -19.42 3.99
CA THR A 72 -7.52 -18.79 3.65
C THR A 72 -7.49 -17.33 4.06
N TRP A 73 -8.06 -16.46 3.23
CA TRP A 73 -8.18 -15.04 3.54
C TRP A 73 -9.35 -14.82 4.52
N ASP A 74 -9.04 -14.72 5.81
CA ASP A 74 -9.97 -14.27 6.85
C ASP A 74 -9.57 -12.87 7.33
N PRO A 75 -10.19 -11.80 6.80
CA PRO A 75 -9.88 -10.43 7.18
C PRO A 75 -10.04 -10.16 8.68
N ALA A 76 -11.00 -10.81 9.34
CA ALA A 76 -11.29 -10.55 10.75
C ALA A 76 -10.21 -11.17 11.66
N ALA A 77 -9.66 -12.32 11.28
CA ALA A 77 -8.52 -12.93 11.97
C ALA A 77 -7.20 -12.18 11.72
N LEU A 78 -7.03 -11.58 10.54
CA LEU A 78 -5.83 -10.83 10.14
C LEU A 78 -5.76 -9.40 10.70
N ALA A 79 -6.90 -8.81 11.07
CA ALA A 79 -6.99 -7.44 11.55
C ALA A 79 -6.79 -7.28 13.08
N LYS A 80 -6.24 -8.30 13.76
CA LYS A 80 -5.98 -8.31 15.21
C LYS A 80 -4.55 -7.95 15.56
#